data_AF-A0A359BGT2-F1
#
_entry.id   AF-A0A359BGT2-F1
#
_cell.length_a   1.000
_cell.length_b   1.000
_cell.length_c   1.000
_cell.angle_alpha   90.00
_cell.angle_beta   90.00
_cell.angle_gamma   90.00
#
_symmetry.space_group_name_H-M   'P 1'
#
loop_
_entity.id
_entity.type
_entity.pdbx_description
1 polymer ?
#
loop_
_entity_poly.entity_id
_entity_poly.type
_entity_poly.pdbx_seq_one_letter_code
_entity_poly.pdbx_strand_id
1 'polypeptide(L)'
;MKKNNFPISDGFFVFILGLAIQLAPLQARASETQDSYAFMSAQDLYDALSQRSQVALGYMLGIVDAKKGSQPDGSCFAVPWRPDADEVLVNAYLDYWPLVANFSVKAPEALTEMMTKKFPCDS
;
A
#
# COMPACT_ATOMS: atom_id res chain seq x y z
N MET A 1 -67.92 -12.31 -33.85
CA MET A 1 -67.66 -10.90 -33.51
C MET A 1 -67.64 -10.72 -31.99
N LYS A 2 -66.46 -10.55 -31.36
CA LYS A 2 -66.28 -9.77 -30.11
C LYS A 2 -64.79 -9.50 -29.81
N LYS A 3 -64.47 -8.20 -29.91
CA LYS A 3 -63.42 -7.33 -29.36
C LYS A 3 -62.08 -7.90 -28.82
N ASN A 4 -61.02 -7.33 -29.40
CA ASN A 4 -59.62 -7.21 -28.98
C ASN A 4 -59.45 -6.82 -27.50
N ASN A 5 -58.29 -7.16 -26.93
CA ASN A 5 -57.48 -6.24 -26.11
C ASN A 5 -56.06 -6.81 -25.94
N PHE A 6 -55.08 -6.13 -26.53
CA PHE A 6 -53.65 -6.33 -26.27
C PHE A 6 -53.31 -5.67 -24.92
N PRO A 7 -52.65 -6.36 -23.97
CA PRO A 7 -51.91 -5.68 -22.92
C PRO A 7 -50.53 -5.30 -23.48
N ILE A 8 -50.35 -4.01 -23.76
CA ILE A 8 -49.03 -3.41 -23.98
C ILE A 8 -48.30 -3.51 -22.64
N SER A 9 -47.32 -4.40 -22.59
CA SER A 9 -46.49 -4.71 -21.43
C SER A 9 -45.60 -3.50 -21.08
N ASP A 10 -45.58 -3.16 -19.79
CA ASP A 10 -44.77 -2.14 -19.09
C ASP A 10 -43.22 -2.30 -19.23
N GLY A 11 -42.74 -2.92 -20.30
CA GLY A 11 -41.33 -3.27 -20.50
C GLY A 11 -40.44 -2.16 -21.06
N PHE A 12 -40.97 -0.98 -21.40
CA PHE A 12 -40.21 0.04 -22.13
C PHE A 12 -39.59 1.15 -21.27
N PHE A 13 -40.01 1.30 -20.01
CA PHE A 13 -39.54 2.42 -19.17
C PHE A 13 -38.25 2.15 -18.39
N VAL A 14 -37.79 0.90 -18.30
CA VAL A 14 -36.59 0.55 -17.52
C VAL A 14 -35.29 0.77 -18.31
N PHE A 15 -35.35 0.85 -19.65
CA PHE A 15 -34.13 0.86 -20.47
C PHE A 15 -33.42 2.23 -20.53
N ILE A 16 -34.14 3.34 -20.30
CA ILE A 16 -33.55 4.69 -20.43
C ILE A 16 -32.85 5.15 -19.14
N LEU A 17 -33.23 4.64 -17.96
CA LEU A 17 -32.58 5.01 -16.70
C LEU A 17 -31.23 4.27 -16.47
N GLY A 18 -30.99 3.16 -17.17
CA GLY A 18 -29.75 2.39 -17.05
C GLY A 18 -28.55 2.97 -17.80
N LEU A 19 -28.78 3.81 -18.81
CA LEU A 19 -27.68 4.35 -19.64
C LEU A 19 -26.97 5.56 -19.02
N ALA A 20 -27.59 6.25 -18.07
CA ALA A 20 -27.00 7.46 -17.46
C ALA A 20 -25.89 7.15 -16.43
N ILE A 21 -25.78 5.91 -15.95
CA ILE A 21 -24.79 5.53 -14.92
C ILE A 21 -23.43 5.14 -15.55
N GLN A 22 -23.33 4.95 -16.87
CA GLN A 22 -22.09 4.50 -17.52
C GLN A 22 -21.16 5.63 -17.97
N LEU A 23 -21.48 6.89 -17.66
CA LEU A 23 -20.68 8.08 -18.04
C LEU A 23 -19.99 8.75 -16.84
N ALA A 24 -19.84 8.05 -15.71
CA ALA A 24 -18.93 8.51 -14.67
C ALA A 24 -17.48 8.33 -15.15
N PRO A 25 -16.68 9.39 -15.22
CA PRO A 25 -15.30 9.27 -15.66
C PRO A 25 -14.49 8.47 -14.64
N LEU A 26 -13.84 7.45 -15.17
CA LEU A 26 -12.45 7.07 -14.94
C LEU A 26 -11.94 7.17 -13.50
N GLN A 27 -11.84 5.99 -12.88
CA GLN A 27 -10.88 5.62 -11.83
C GLN A 27 -10.30 6.79 -11.03
N ALA A 28 -10.85 7.02 -9.85
CA ALA A 28 -10.04 7.45 -8.73
C ALA A 28 -8.99 6.35 -8.51
N ARG A 29 -7.85 6.44 -9.21
CA ARG A 29 -6.61 5.83 -8.73
C ARG A 29 -6.40 6.51 -7.39
N ALA A 30 -6.73 5.80 -6.30
CA ALA A 30 -6.19 6.14 -5.01
C ALA A 30 -4.67 6.11 -5.24
N SER A 31 -4.07 7.29 -5.40
CA SER A 31 -2.64 7.43 -5.20
C SER A 31 -2.49 7.05 -3.74
N GLU A 32 -1.96 5.86 -3.45
CA GLU A 32 -1.59 5.53 -2.08
C GLU A 32 -0.60 6.59 -1.64
N THR A 33 -1.09 7.60 -0.92
CA THR A 33 -0.25 8.63 -0.37
C THR A 33 0.54 7.99 0.76
N GLN A 34 1.76 8.50 0.96
CA GLN A 34 2.68 8.08 2.02
C GLN A 34 2.00 8.02 3.41
N ASP A 35 0.92 8.78 3.60
CA ASP A 35 0.06 8.81 4.79
C ASP A 35 -0.79 7.55 5.01
N SER A 36 -1.14 6.79 3.96
CA SER A 36 -2.00 5.60 4.07
C SER A 36 -1.41 4.50 4.96
N TYR A 37 -0.08 4.47 5.06
CA TYR A 37 0.66 3.53 5.90
C TYR A 37 1.25 4.18 7.15
N ALA A 38 1.14 5.49 7.35
CA ALA A 38 1.86 6.25 8.38
C ALA A 38 1.12 6.26 9.73
N PHE A 39 0.95 5.09 10.35
CA PHE A 39 0.31 4.97 11.66
C PHE A 39 1.26 5.21 12.85
N MET A 40 2.57 4.92 12.73
CA MET A 40 3.55 5.07 13.82
C MET A 40 4.80 5.84 13.39
N SER A 41 5.52 6.42 14.36
CA SER A 41 6.83 7.02 14.08
C SER A 41 7.87 5.94 13.78
N ALA A 42 8.98 6.32 13.15
CA ALA A 42 10.08 5.40 12.94
C ALA A 42 10.75 4.97 14.27
N GLN A 43 10.75 5.84 15.28
CA GLN A 43 11.20 5.48 16.62
C GLN A 43 10.30 4.43 17.27
N ASP A 44 8.97 4.58 17.21
CA ASP A 44 8.03 3.60 17.77
C ASP A 44 8.20 2.22 17.11
N LEU A 45 8.43 2.20 15.79
CA LEU A 45 8.72 0.98 15.07
C LEU A 45 10.02 0.33 15.57
N TYR A 46 11.09 1.11 15.72
CA TYR A 46 12.37 0.63 16.27
C TYR A 46 12.20 0.04 17.67
N ASP A 47 11.54 0.77 18.58
CA ASP A 47 11.34 0.35 19.95
C ASP A 47 10.51 -0.95 20.01
N ALA A 48 9.45 -1.05 19.21
CA ALA A 48 8.62 -2.23 19.15
C ALA A 48 9.36 -3.45 18.54
N LEU A 49 10.15 -3.26 17.49
CA LEU A 49 10.97 -4.32 16.88
C LEU A 49 12.10 -4.79 17.81
N SER A 50 12.71 -3.88 18.57
CA SER A 50 13.74 -4.23 19.57
C SER A 50 13.19 -5.13 20.68
N GLN A 51 11.90 -4.98 20.97
CA GLN A 51 11.13 -5.82 21.90
C GLN A 51 10.54 -7.07 21.24
N ARG A 52 10.90 -7.35 19.98
CA ARG A 52 10.45 -8.50 19.18
C ARG A 52 8.93 -8.55 18.97
N SER A 53 8.29 -7.37 18.86
CA SER A 53 6.85 -7.27 18.60
C SER A 53 6.49 -7.86 17.23
N GLN A 54 5.63 -8.87 17.24
CA GLN A 54 5.12 -9.49 16.01
C GLN A 54 4.18 -8.57 15.23
N VAL A 55 3.48 -7.66 15.91
CA VAL A 55 2.63 -6.64 15.27
C VAL A 55 3.50 -5.65 14.49
N ALA A 56 4.61 -5.21 15.10
CA ALA A 56 5.56 -4.31 14.44
C ALA A 56 6.26 -4.98 13.26
N LEU A 57 6.61 -6.28 13.39
CA LEU A 57 7.13 -7.07 12.28
C LEU A 57 6.15 -7.12 11.11
N GLY A 58 4.89 -7.49 11.36
CA GLY A 58 3.86 -7.53 10.31
C GLY A 58 3.66 -6.17 9.63
N TYR A 59 3.67 -5.09 10.40
CA TYR A 59 3.58 -3.73 9.89
C TYR A 59 4.78 -3.35 9.01
N MET A 60 6.00 -3.64 9.45
CA MET A 60 7.22 -3.45 8.66
C MET A 60 7.16 -4.22 7.34
N LEU A 61 6.83 -5.51 7.39
CA LEU A 61 6.73 -6.37 6.20
C LEU A 61 5.67 -5.86 5.23
N GLY A 62 4.51 -5.41 5.73
CA GLY A 62 3.45 -4.82 4.92
C GLY A 62 3.91 -3.57 4.16
N ILE A 63 4.64 -2.67 4.82
CA ILE A 63 5.21 -1.48 4.16
C ILE A 63 6.23 -1.87 3.09
N VAL A 64 7.16 -2.75 3.45
CA VAL A 64 8.23 -3.18 2.54
C VAL A 64 7.64 -3.86 1.30
N ASP A 65 6.64 -4.72 1.46
CA ASP A 65 5.97 -5.38 0.34
C ASP A 65 5.18 -4.39 -0.54
N ALA A 66 4.44 -3.46 0.08
CA ALA A 66 3.65 -2.46 -0.63
C ALA A 66 4.52 -1.49 -1.45
N LYS A 67 5.73 -1.19 -0.98
CA LYS A 67 6.59 -0.16 -1.57
C LYS A 67 7.75 -0.69 -2.42
N LYS A 68 7.95 -2.00 -2.53
CA LYS A 68 9.05 -2.57 -3.32
C LYS A 68 8.99 -2.14 -4.79
N GLY A 69 10.16 -2.01 -5.40
CA GLY A 69 10.34 -1.54 -6.77
C GLY A 69 10.71 -0.07 -6.84
N SER A 70 10.36 0.57 -7.96
CA SER A 70 10.71 1.96 -8.26
C SER A 70 10.02 2.95 -7.32
N GLN A 71 10.80 3.89 -6.80
CA GLN A 71 10.35 5.00 -5.96
C GLN A 71 10.16 6.27 -6.81
N PRO A 72 9.40 7.27 -6.31
CA PRO A 72 9.16 8.53 -7.04
C PRO A 72 10.42 9.36 -7.33
N ASP A 73 11.47 9.21 -6.52
CA ASP A 73 12.76 9.88 -6.69
C ASP A 73 13.69 9.17 -7.69
N GLY A 74 13.20 8.11 -8.34
CA GLY A 74 13.97 7.30 -9.29
C GLY A 74 14.82 6.21 -8.63
N SER A 75 14.85 6.13 -7.30
CA SER A 75 15.50 5.03 -6.59
C SER A 75 14.67 3.73 -6.71
N CYS A 76 15.24 2.60 -6.32
CA CYS A 76 14.57 1.31 -6.39
C CYS A 76 15.09 0.41 -5.26
N PHE A 77 14.20 -0.36 -4.65
CA PHE A 77 14.60 -1.43 -3.73
C PHE A 77 13.83 -2.73 -3.97
N ALA A 78 14.45 -3.85 -3.61
CA ALA A 78 13.84 -5.17 -3.66
C ALA A 78 13.87 -5.84 -2.28
N VAL A 79 12.94 -6.78 -2.06
CA VAL A 79 12.97 -7.66 -0.88
C VAL A 79 14.02 -8.74 -1.13
N PRO A 80 14.96 -9.00 -0.21
CA PRO A 80 15.97 -10.04 -0.38
C PRO A 80 15.33 -11.43 -0.52
N TRP A 81 15.71 -12.18 -1.56
CA TRP A 81 15.18 -13.52 -1.82
C TRP A 81 15.90 -14.58 -0.98
N ARG A 82 15.50 -14.74 0.29
CA ARG A 82 16.11 -15.68 1.21
C ARG A 82 15.13 -16.18 2.29
N PRO A 83 15.34 -17.38 2.86
CA PRO A 83 14.43 -17.95 3.87
C PRO A 83 14.31 -17.14 5.16
N ASP A 84 15.35 -16.38 5.49
CA ASP A 84 15.52 -15.52 6.67
C ASP A 84 15.32 -14.02 6.35
N ALA A 85 14.54 -13.71 5.32
CA ALA A 85 14.38 -12.33 4.84
C ALA A 85 13.79 -11.40 5.91
N ASP A 86 12.86 -11.88 6.72
CA ASP A 86 12.26 -11.14 7.83
C ASP A 86 13.29 -10.74 8.89
N GLU A 87 14.13 -11.68 9.33
CA GLU A 87 15.21 -11.41 10.29
C GLU A 87 16.24 -10.43 9.71
N VAL A 88 16.63 -10.61 8.44
CA VAL A 88 17.56 -9.72 7.75
C VAL A 88 17.01 -8.30 7.66
N LEU A 89 15.72 -8.15 7.34
CA LEU A 89 15.05 -6.85 7.29
C LEU A 89 15.02 -6.19 8.67
N VAL A 90 14.56 -6.90 9.71
CA VAL A 90 14.49 -6.37 11.07
C VAL A 90 15.87 -5.91 11.56
N ASN A 91 16.89 -6.76 11.41
CA ASN A 91 18.25 -6.42 11.82
C ASN A 91 18.77 -5.21 11.03
N ALA A 92 18.51 -5.15 9.72
CA ALA A 92 18.88 -4.00 8.91
C ALA A 92 18.24 -2.69 9.40
N TYR A 93 16.99 -2.73 9.87
CA TYR A 93 16.31 -1.57 10.43
C TYR A 93 16.82 -1.19 11.82
N LEU A 94 17.04 -2.18 12.69
CA LEU A 94 17.59 -1.97 14.04
C LEU A 94 19.02 -1.41 14.00
N ASP A 95 19.81 -1.79 12.99
CA ASP A 95 21.14 -1.21 12.76
C ASP A 95 21.06 0.19 12.15
N TYR A 96 20.07 0.44 11.29
CA TYR A 96 19.92 1.67 10.54
C TYR A 96 19.41 2.83 11.41
N TRP A 97 18.32 2.60 12.15
CA TRP A 97 17.58 3.69 12.77
C TRP A 97 18.39 4.51 13.80
N PRO A 98 19.21 3.89 14.68
CA PRO A 98 20.05 4.65 15.62
C PRO A 98 21.06 5.59 14.95
N LEU A 99 21.44 5.30 13.70
CA LEU A 99 22.38 6.14 12.93
C LEU A 99 21.69 7.38 12.33
N VAL A 100 20.38 7.32 12.13
CA VAL A 100 19.58 8.44 11.59
C VAL A 100 19.01 9.27 12.73
N ALA A 101 18.38 8.63 13.72
CA ALA A 101 17.83 9.24 14.94
C ALA A 101 16.97 10.50 14.70
N ASN A 102 16.24 10.56 13.58
CA ASN A 102 15.37 11.69 13.26
C ASN A 102 13.94 11.45 13.73
N PHE A 103 13.62 11.88 14.96
CA PHE A 103 12.33 11.63 15.61
C PHE A 103 11.10 12.26 14.91
N SER A 104 11.27 13.11 13.89
CA SER A 104 10.13 13.61 13.12
C SER A 104 9.66 12.64 12.02
N VAL A 105 10.46 11.63 11.67
CA VAL A 105 10.22 10.75 10.53
C VAL A 105 9.22 9.64 10.88
N LYS A 106 8.34 9.33 9.92
CA LYS A 106 7.39 8.22 10.02
C LYS A 106 8.00 6.91 9.54
N ALA A 107 7.52 5.79 10.07
CA ALA A 107 8.05 4.47 9.74
C ALA A 107 8.14 4.18 8.22
N PRO A 108 7.13 4.49 7.38
CA PRO A 108 7.21 4.21 5.95
C PRO A 108 8.35 4.95 5.24
N GLU A 109 8.65 6.18 5.65
CA GLU A 109 9.71 6.99 5.07
C GLU A 109 11.09 6.45 5.47
N ALA A 110 11.30 6.21 6.76
CA ALA A 110 12.54 5.61 7.26
C ALA A 110 12.82 4.23 6.66
N LEU A 111 11.78 3.40 6.49
CA LEU A 111 11.90 2.09 5.85
C LEU A 111 12.23 2.22 4.37
N THR A 112 11.62 3.15 3.64
CA THR A 112 11.92 3.37 2.23
C THR A 112 13.39 3.78 2.05
N GLU A 113 13.87 4.73 2.85
CA GLU A 113 15.26 5.18 2.82
C GLU A 113 16.24 4.03 3.16
N MET A 114 15.96 3.28 4.23
CA MET A 114 16.76 2.12 4.64
C MET A 114 16.82 1.07 3.53
N MET A 115 15.67 0.72 2.95
CA MET A 115 15.56 -0.29 1.91
C MET A 115 16.30 0.12 0.63
N THR A 116 16.11 1.35 0.16
CA THR A 116 16.85 1.89 -0.99
C THR A 116 18.36 1.86 -0.77
N LYS A 117 18.83 2.11 0.46
CA LYS A 117 20.26 2.12 0.77
C LYS A 117 20.87 0.71 0.91
N LYS A 118 20.13 -0.23 1.51
CA LYS A 118 20.66 -1.57 1.87
C LYS A 118 20.28 -2.68 0.89
N PHE A 119 19.21 -2.51 0.14
CA PHE A 119 18.66 -3.53 -0.76
C PHE A 119 18.24 -2.94 -2.13
N PRO A 120 19.12 -2.25 -2.87
CA PRO A 120 18.76 -1.70 -4.17
C PRO A 120 18.39 -2.81 -5.18
N CYS A 121 17.59 -2.49 -6.18
CA CYS A 121 17.11 -3.48 -7.16
C CYS A 121 18.22 -4.16 -7.99
N ASP A 122 19.37 -3.50 -8.15
CA ASP A 122 20.51 -4.00 -8.93
C ASP A 122 21.58 -4.72 -8.05
N SER A 123 21.18 -5.18 -6.85
CA SER A 123 22.08 -5.88 -5.90
C SER A 123 22.27 -7.36 -6.22
#